data_AF-A0A354TLE2-F1
#
_entry.id   AF-A0A354TLE2-F1
#
_cell.length_a   1.000
_cell.length_b   1.000
_cell.length_c   1.000
_cell.angle_alpha   90.00
_cell.angle_beta   90.00
_cell.angle_gamma   90.00
#
_symmetry.space_group_name_H-M   'P 1'
#
loop_
_entity.id
_entity.type
_entity.pdbx_description
1 polymer ?
#
loop_
_entity_poly.entity_id
_entity_poly.type
_entity_poly.pdbx_seq_one_letter_code
_entity_poly.pdbx_strand_id
1 'polypeptide(L)'
;MHQAFAVASLGIATFAGMDVVMKGLALELGAYNAIFWRSTFTIVLAGILYWWRSTSWPSLTVVKLHALRGLIVSIMAFLFFWGLKYLPVAEAIG
;
A
#
# COMPACT_ATOMS: atom_id res chain seq x y z
N MET A 1 -11.43 -11.27 22.72
CA MET A 1 -10.09 -11.69 22.25
C MET A 1 -10.12 -12.41 20.89
N HIS A 2 -10.99 -13.38 20.65
CA HIS A 2 -11.02 -14.12 19.36
C HIS A 2 -11.24 -13.25 18.11
N GLN A 3 -12.09 -12.22 18.18
CA GLN A 3 -12.34 -11.31 17.04
C GLN A 3 -11.11 -10.51 16.64
N ALA A 4 -10.35 -9.99 17.62
CA ALA A 4 -9.12 -9.25 17.35
C ALA A 4 -8.06 -10.13 16.69
N PHE A 5 -7.96 -11.39 17.12
CA PHE A 5 -7.03 -12.36 16.53
C PHE A 5 -7.41 -12.69 15.09
N ALA A 6 -8.69 -12.97 14.81
CA ALA A 6 -9.16 -13.25 13.46
C ALA A 6 -8.94 -12.06 12.49
N VAL A 7 -9.22 -10.83 12.95
CA VAL A 7 -8.98 -9.62 12.16
C VAL A 7 -7.48 -9.43 11.89
N ALA A 8 -6.62 -9.68 12.88
CA ALA A 8 -5.17 -9.61 12.69
C ALA A 8 -4.66 -10.68 11.71
N SER A 9 -5.10 -11.93 11.84
CA SER A 9 -4.72 -13.02 10.93
C SER A 9 -5.17 -12.74 9.49
N LEU A 10 -6.40 -12.26 9.29
CA LEU A 10 -6.89 -11.86 7.98
C LEU A 10 -6.09 -10.69 7.41
N GLY A 11 -5.74 -9.70 8.24
CA GLY A 11 -4.88 -8.61 7.85
C GLY A 11 -3.53 -9.11 7.34
N ILE A 12 -2.84 -9.94 8.13
CA ILE A 12 -1.53 -10.51 7.77
C ILE A 12 -1.63 -11.34 6.48
N ALA A 13 -2.64 -12.20 6.35
CA ALA A 13 -2.84 -13.00 5.14
C ALA A 13 -3.04 -12.12 3.90
N THR A 14 -3.80 -11.03 4.03
CA THR A 14 -4.04 -10.08 2.92
C THR A 14 -2.75 -9.34 2.54
N PHE A 15 -1.97 -8.89 3.53
CA PHE A 15 -0.68 -8.24 3.29
C PHE A 15 0.35 -9.19 2.65
N ALA A 16 0.42 -10.45 3.11
CA ALA A 16 1.28 -11.45 2.53
C ALA A 16 0.91 -11.77 1.07
N GLY A 17 -0.39 -11.92 0.77
CA GLY A 17 -0.86 -12.12 -0.60
C GLY A 17 -0.53 -10.93 -1.51
N MET A 18 -0.68 -9.71 -1.00
CA MET A 18 -0.31 -8.50 -1.69
C MET A 18 1.20 -8.46 -2.03
N ASP A 19 2.08 -8.87 -1.11
CA ASP A 19 3.53 -8.88 -1.34
C ASP A 19 3.93 -9.86 -2.45
N VAL A 20 3.29 -11.04 -2.50
CA VAL A 20 3.50 -12.02 -3.58
C VAL A 20 3.05 -11.47 -4.94
N VAL A 21 1.87 -10.87 -5.01
CA VAL A 21 1.35 -10.26 -6.24
C VAL A 21 2.24 -9.11 -6.69
N MET A 22 2.67 -8.25 -5.76
CA MET A 22 3.53 -7.10 -6.09
C MET A 22 4.91 -7.54 -6.55
N LYS A 23 5.44 -8.65 -6.02
CA LYS A 23 6.67 -9.26 -6.53
C LYS A 23 6.51 -9.76 -7.96
N GLY A 24 5.41 -10.44 -8.29
CA GLY A 24 5.09 -10.85 -9.66
C GLY A 24 5.04 -9.67 -10.63
N LEU A 25 4.28 -8.62 -10.27
CA LEU A 25 4.17 -7.39 -11.06
C LEU A 25 5.52 -6.66 -11.21
N ALA A 26 6.34 -6.63 -10.16
CA ALA A 26 7.65 -5.99 -10.21
C ALA A 26 8.65 -6.73 -11.12
N LEU A 27 8.50 -8.05 -11.26
CA LEU A 27 9.31 -8.87 -12.18
C LEU A 27 8.86 -8.71 -13.63
N GLU A 28 7.55 -8.62 -13.89
CA GLU A 28 7.01 -8.52 -15.25
C GLU A 28 7.03 -7.10 -15.82
N LEU A 29 6.61 -6.10 -15.03
CA LEU A 29 6.39 -4.71 -15.47
C LEU A 29 7.45 -3.74 -14.93
N GLY A 30 8.31 -4.21 -14.03
CA GLY A 30 9.24 -3.37 -13.27
C GLY A 30 8.60 -2.76 -12.03
N ALA A 31 9.40 -2.64 -10.95
CA ALA A 31 8.96 -2.13 -9.65
C ALA A 31 8.30 -0.74 -9.72
N TYR A 32 8.78 0.14 -10.60
CA TYR A 32 8.21 1.48 -10.78
C TYR A 32 6.75 1.42 -11.25
N ASN A 33 6.47 0.63 -12.29
CA ASN A 33 5.13 0.52 -12.86
C ASN A 33 4.18 -0.19 -11.88
N ALA A 34 4.64 -1.24 -11.20
CA ALA A 34 3.86 -1.95 -10.19
C ALA A 34 3.37 -1.03 -9.05
N ILE A 35 4.26 -0.18 -8.54
CA ILE A 35 3.94 0.75 -7.44
C ILE A 35 3.11 1.92 -7.92
N PHE A 36 3.37 2.42 -9.12
CA PHE A 36 2.55 3.45 -9.74
C PHE A 36 1.09 3.00 -9.88
N TRP A 37 0.85 1.79 -10.42
CA TRP A 37 -0.49 1.24 -10.54
C TRP A 37 -1.14 0.99 -9.19
N ARG A 38 -0.41 0.41 -8.23
CA ARG A 38 -0.91 0.20 -6.86
C ARG A 38 -1.33 1.49 -6.18
N SER A 39 -0.50 2.54 -6.25
CA SER A 39 -0.81 3.85 -5.66
C SER A 39 -2.01 4.50 -6.35
N THR A 40 -2.10 4.38 -7.68
CA THR A 40 -3.25 4.87 -8.46
C THR A 40 -4.55 4.17 -8.02
N PHE A 41 -4.55 2.84 -7.94
CA PHE A 41 -5.71 2.08 -7.46
C PHE A 41 -6.11 2.46 -6.04
N THR A 42 -5.13 2.70 -5.16
CA THR A 42 -5.39 3.12 -3.78
C THR A 42 -6.06 4.49 -3.74
N ILE A 43 -5.56 5.45 -4.53
CA ILE A 43 -6.14 6.81 -4.62
C ILE A 43 -7.55 6.76 -5.19
N VAL A 44 -7.77 6.00 -6.26
CA VAL A 44 -9.09 5.86 -6.90
C VAL A 44 -10.09 5.23 -5.94
N LEU A 45 -9.73 4.12 -5.30
CA LEU A 45 -10.62 3.44 -4.36
C LEU A 45 -10.93 4.31 -3.13
N ALA A 46 -9.92 4.95 -2.56
CA ALA A 46 -10.11 5.90 -1.46
C ALA A 46 -10.99 7.08 -1.87
N GLY A 47 -10.79 7.62 -3.07
CA GLY A 47 -11.60 8.70 -3.63
C GLY A 47 -13.07 8.31 -3.81
N ILE A 48 -13.35 7.11 -4.35
CA ILE A 48 -14.71 6.59 -4.51
C ILE A 48 -15.39 6.39 -3.15
N LEU A 49 -14.69 5.78 -2.19
CA LEU A 49 -15.23 5.58 -0.84
C LEU A 49 -15.49 6.91 -0.13
N TYR A 50 -14.61 7.89 -0.32
CA TYR A 50 -14.76 9.22 0.24
C TYR A 50 -15.96 9.96 -0.36
N TRP A 51 -16.14 9.87 -1.68
CA TRP A 51 -17.29 10.44 -2.39
C TRP A 51 -18.61 9.80 -1.92
N TRP A 52 -18.64 8.48 -1.78
CA TRP A 52 -19.83 7.77 -1.31
C TRP A 52 -20.18 8.13 0.14
N ARG A 53 -19.18 8.39 1.00
CA ARG A 53 -19.43 8.62 2.42
C ARG A 53 -19.96 10.03 2.77
N SER A 54 -20.29 10.88 1.79
CA SER A 54 -20.90 12.22 1.97
C SER A 54 -20.38 12.96 3.21
N THR A 55 -19.07 12.90 3.42
CA THR A 55 -18.40 13.45 4.59
C THR A 55 -18.07 14.91 4.32
N SER A 56 -18.28 15.77 5.31
CA SER A 56 -17.87 17.18 5.27
C SER A 56 -16.41 17.27 4.85
N TRP A 57 -16.13 18.06 3.81
CA TRP A 57 -14.79 18.19 3.24
C TRP A 57 -13.77 18.53 4.34
N PRO A 58 -12.62 17.83 4.42
CA PRO A 58 -11.67 18.03 5.48
C PRO A 58 -11.00 19.38 5.27
N SER A 59 -10.61 20.06 6.35
CA SER A 59 -9.87 21.32 6.19
C SER A 59 -8.60 21.11 5.37
N LEU A 60 -8.21 22.12 4.58
CA LEU A 60 -7.02 22.05 3.71
C LEU A 60 -5.75 21.62 4.45
N THR A 61 -5.65 21.93 5.75
CA THR A 61 -4.55 21.51 6.62
C THR A 61 -4.51 19.99 6.82
N VAL A 62 -5.66 19.35 7.03
CA VAL A 62 -5.76 17.90 7.19
C VAL A 62 -5.45 17.19 5.87
N VAL A 63 -5.93 17.74 4.75
CA VAL A 63 -5.63 17.20 3.41
C VAL A 63 -4.13 17.27 3.11
N LYS A 64 -3.45 18.39 3.45
CA LYS A 64 -1.99 18.52 3.29
C LYS A 64 -1.21 17.50 4.12
N LEU A 65 -1.59 17.28 5.38
CA LEU A 65 -0.96 16.26 6.24
C LEU A 65 -1.19 14.85 5.70
N HIS A 66 -2.40 14.55 5.21
CA HIS A 66 -2.71 13.25 4.63
C HIS A 66 -1.94 13.02 3.33
N ALA A 67 -1.83 14.04 2.47
CA ALA A 67 -1.06 13.99 1.24
C ALA A 67 0.43 13.77 1.51
N LEU A 68 1.01 14.49 2.49
CA LEU A 68 2.42 14.31 2.88
C LEU A 68 2.66 12.90 3.43
N ARG A 69 1.76 12.40 4.28
CA ARG A 69 1.83 11.02 4.79
C ARG A 69 1.74 10.00 3.65
N GLY A 70 0.82 10.18 2.71
CA GLY A 70 0.67 9.33 1.54
C GLY A 70 1.92 9.35 0.64
N LEU A 71 2.53 10.52 0.46
CA LEU A 71 3.78 10.69 -0.29
C LEU A 71 4.93 9.91 0.37
N ILE A 72 5.13 10.10 1.68
CA ILE A 72 6.18 9.40 2.44
C ILE A 72 5.97 7.88 2.37
N VAL A 73 4.73 7.40 2.59
CA VAL A 73 4.41 5.97 2.51
C VAL A 73 4.64 5.41 1.10
N SER A 74 4.31 6.18 0.06
CA SER A 74 4.55 5.77 -1.34
C SER A 74 6.03 5.66 -1.66
N ILE A 75 6.85 6.60 -1.18
CA ILE A 75 8.32 6.57 -1.32
C ILE A 75 8.90 5.39 -0.55
N MET A 76 8.45 5.15 0.68
CA MET A 76 8.89 3.99 1.48
C MET A 76 8.53 2.67 0.80
N ALA A 77 7.30 2.53 0.30
CA ALA A 77 6.87 1.34 -0.44
C ALA A 77 7.70 1.17 -1.72
N PHE A 78 7.96 2.27 -2.44
CA PHE A 78 8.85 2.25 -3.61
C PHE A 78 10.22 1.69 -3.28
N LEU A 79 10.87 2.23 -2.25
CA LEU A 79 12.19 1.79 -1.80
C LEU A 79 12.18 0.35 -1.29
N PHE A 80 11.12 -0.09 -0.61
CA PHE A 80 10.97 -1.46 -0.12
C PHE A 80 10.89 -2.47 -1.27
N PHE A 81 10.03 -2.25 -2.25
CA PHE A 81 9.91 -3.15 -3.41
C PHE A 81 11.11 -3.03 -4.36
N TRP A 82 11.73 -1.85 -4.45
CA TRP A 82 13.03 -1.70 -5.10
C TRP A 82 14.09 -2.54 -4.40
N GLY A 83 14.15 -2.51 -3.07
CA GLY A 83 15.01 -3.36 -2.26
C GLY A 83 14.75 -4.86 -2.50
N LEU A 84 13.49 -5.29 -2.51
CA LEU A 84 13.09 -6.69 -2.82
C LEU A 84 13.51 -7.17 -4.20
N LYS A 85 13.73 -6.27 -5.16
CA LYS A 85 14.25 -6.63 -6.48
C LYS A 85 15.73 -7.01 -6.43
N TYR A 86 16.52 -6.36 -5.58
CA TYR A 86 17.97 -6.56 -5.49
C TYR A 86 18.38 -7.47 -4.33
N LEU A 87 17.55 -7.59 -3.30
CA LEU A 87 17.76 -8.45 -2.14
C LEU A 87 16.82 -9.66 -2.24
N PRO A 88 17.36 -10.91 -2.31
CA PRO A 88 16.51 -12.09 -2.28
C PRO A 88 15.69 -12.10 -0.99
N VAL A 89 14.38 -12.37 -1.13
CA VAL A 89 13.36 -12.34 -0.06
C VAL A 89 13.77 -13.14 1.20
N ALA A 90 14.70 -14.08 1.05
CA ALA A 90 15.28 -14.87 2.13
C ALA A 90 16.13 -14.08 3.13
N GLU A 91 16.79 -12.97 2.75
CA GLU A 91 17.54 -12.11 3.68
C GLU A 91 16.68 -11.01 4.31
N ALA A 92 15.59 -10.59 3.66
CA ALA A 92 14.72 -9.54 4.17
C ALA A 92 13.78 -9.98 5.32
N ILE A 93 13.61 -11.30 5.49
CA ILE A 93 12.72 -11.93 6.48
C ILE A 93 13.53 -12.61 7.61
N GLY A 94 14.87 -12.61 7.51
CA GLY A 94 15.78 -13.19 8.50
C GLY A 94 15.87 -12.41 9.80
#